data_AF-A0A9D1Z515-F1
#
_entry.id   AF-A0A9D1Z515-F1
#
_cell.length_a   1.000
_cell.length_b   1.000
_cell.length_c   1.000
_cell.angle_alpha   90.00
_cell.angle_beta   90.00
_cell.angle_gamma   90.00
#
_symmetry.space_group_name_H-M   'P 1'
#
loop_
_entity.id
_entity.type
_entity.pdbx_description
1 polymer ?
#
loop_
_entity_poly.entity_id
_entity_poly.type
_entity_poly.pdbx_seq_one_letter_code
_entity_poly.pdbx_strand_id
1 'polypeptide(L)'
;MSWLVCGSLAFLLALVNLAMALLGKKRGHAGLLFGSMACGALTLLEEYRMAVRWVQREDWSALMDVLPGMELILTWALFLGLGLNLAALVLHRRREKEKTS
;
A
#
# COMPACT_ATOMS: atom_id res chain seq x y z
N MET A 1 4.05 1.85 15.81
CA MET A 1 3.00 1.08 15.11
C MET A 1 3.68 -0.09 14.43
N SER A 2 3.04 -1.27 14.36
CA SER A 2 3.61 -2.39 13.61
C SER A 2 3.40 -2.18 12.12
N TRP A 3 4.39 -2.60 11.31
CA TRP A 3 4.31 -2.56 9.85
C TRP A 3 3.05 -3.26 9.32
N LEU A 4 2.60 -4.35 9.98
CA LEU A 4 1.36 -5.06 9.66
C LEU A 4 0.09 -4.18 9.74
N VAL A 5 0.02 -3.27 10.72
CA VAL A 5 -1.15 -2.40 10.88
C VAL A 5 -1.18 -1.36 9.77
N CYS A 6 -0.04 -0.76 9.44
CA CYS A 6 0.05 0.17 8.32
C CYS A 6 -0.24 -0.52 6.98
N GLY A 7 0.25 -1.74 6.78
CA GLY A 7 0.07 -2.48 5.54
C GLY A 7 -1.39 -2.88 5.32
N SER A 8 -2.03 -3.44 6.35
CA SER A 8 -3.46 -3.79 6.29
C SER A 8 -4.34 -2.56 6.04
N LEU A 9 -4.04 -1.43 6.69
CA LEU A 9 -4.74 -0.17 6.45
C LEU A 9 -4.53 0.34 5.00
N ALA A 10 -3.32 0.22 4.45
CA ALA A 10 -3.02 0.62 3.08
C ALA A 10 -3.90 -0.13 2.07
N PHE A 11 -4.04 -1.45 2.23
CA PHE A 11 -4.90 -2.28 1.38
C PHE A 11 -6.38 -1.97 1.58
N LEU A 12 -6.82 -1.79 2.82
CA LEU A 12 -8.21 -1.43 3.11
C LEU A 12 -8.60 -0.12 2.43
N LEU A 13 -7.75 0.89 2.51
CA LEU A 13 -7.96 2.17 1.82
C LEU A 13 -7.99 2.00 0.30
N ALA A 14 -7.09 1.20 -0.29
CA ALA A 14 -7.07 0.92 -1.73
C ALA A 14 -8.35 0.23 -2.21
N LEU A 15 -8.84 -0.77 -1.45
CA LEU A 15 -10.05 -1.52 -1.77
C LEU A 15 -11.30 -0.65 -1.65
N VAL A 16 -11.42 0.16 -0.58
CA VAL A 16 -12.50 1.15 -0.45
C VAL A 16 -12.48 2.12 -1.62
N ASN A 17 -11.29 2.58 -2.00
CA ASN A 17 -11.13 3.51 -3.12
C ASN A 17 -11.62 2.90 -4.44
N LEU A 18 -11.23 1.66 -4.72
CA LEU A 18 -11.66 0.92 -5.90
C LEU A 18 -13.18 0.65 -5.88
N ALA A 19 -13.75 0.28 -4.73
CA ALA A 19 -15.19 0.06 -4.58
C ALA A 19 -15.98 1.35 -4.87
N MET A 20 -15.53 2.50 -4.39
CA MET A 20 -16.16 3.78 -4.72
C MET A 20 -16.05 4.13 -6.21
N ALA A 21 -14.92 3.82 -6.84
CA ALA A 21 -14.72 3.98 -8.28
C ALA A 21 -15.73 3.12 -9.07
N LEU A 22 -15.95 1.88 -8.63
CA LEU A 22 -16.95 0.97 -9.21
C LEU A 22 -18.39 1.46 -9.00
N LEU A 23 -18.69 2.03 -7.84
CA LEU A 23 -20.02 2.60 -7.53
C LEU A 23 -20.26 3.99 -8.14
N GLY A 24 -19.27 4.59 -8.79
CA GLY A 24 -19.36 5.92 -9.38
C GLY A 24 -19.41 7.08 -8.37
N LYS A 25 -19.07 6.83 -7.10
CA LYS A 25 -18.94 7.85 -6.05
C LYS A 25 -17.61 8.57 -6.22
N LYS A 26 -17.63 9.89 -6.42
CA LYS A 26 -16.40 10.69 -6.66
C LYS A 26 -15.76 11.30 -5.40
N ARG A 27 -16.47 11.32 -4.27
CA ARG A 27 -15.99 12.03 -3.08
C ARG A 27 -14.80 11.30 -2.44
N GLY A 28 -13.73 12.04 -2.17
CA GLY A 28 -12.60 11.56 -1.35
C GLY A 28 -11.60 10.62 -2.04
N HIS A 29 -11.70 10.37 -3.35
CA HIS A 29 -10.79 9.46 -4.07
C HIS A 29 -9.31 9.83 -3.92
N ALA A 30 -8.97 11.11 -4.08
CA ALA A 30 -7.59 11.59 -3.93
C ALA A 30 -7.06 11.37 -2.51
N GLY A 31 -7.89 11.60 -1.48
CA GLY A 31 -7.52 11.38 -0.09
C GLY A 31 -7.32 9.90 0.25
N LEU A 32 -8.15 9.01 -0.28
CA LEU A 32 -7.99 7.57 -0.10
C LEU A 32 -6.77 7.02 -0.82
N LEU A 33 -6.50 7.51 -2.04
CA LEU A 33 -5.30 7.13 -2.80
C LEU A 33 -4.03 7.58 -2.06
N PHE A 34 -3.99 8.86 -1.63
CA PHE A 34 -2.86 9.37 -0.84
C PHE A 34 -2.72 8.62 0.48
N GLY A 35 -3.81 8.39 1.20
CA GLY A 35 -3.80 7.66 2.47
C GLY A 35 -3.31 6.22 2.32
N SER A 36 -3.75 5.51 1.28
CA SER A 36 -3.28 4.17 0.94
C SER A 36 -1.77 4.16 0.69
N MET A 37 -1.28 5.08 -0.16
CA MET A 37 0.15 5.19 -0.48
C MET A 37 0.99 5.58 0.74
N ALA A 38 0.53 6.53 1.54
CA ALA A 38 1.21 6.96 2.76
C ALA A 38 1.32 5.81 3.78
N CYS A 39 0.25 5.05 3.99
CA CYS A 39 0.30 3.86 4.84
C CYS A 39 1.24 2.79 4.29
N GLY A 40 1.26 2.60 2.97
CA GLY A 40 2.22 1.71 2.30
C GLY A 40 3.68 2.12 2.53
N ALA A 41 3.98 3.41 2.36
CA ALA A 41 5.31 3.95 2.62
C ALA A 41 5.72 3.83 4.10
N LEU A 42 4.80 4.10 5.04
CA LEU A 42 5.04 3.90 6.48
C LEU A 42 5.31 2.43 6.82
N THR A 43 4.66 1.49 6.12
CA THR A 43 4.90 0.04 6.27
C THR A 43 6.33 -0.32 5.90
N LEU A 44 6.81 0.15 4.74
CA LEU A 44 8.19 -0.07 4.31
C LEU A 44 9.21 0.60 5.25
N LEU A 45 8.90 1.81 5.75
CA LEU A 45 9.77 2.49 6.71
C LEU A 45 9.89 1.72 8.04
N GLU A 46 8.80 1.16 8.55
CA GLU A 46 8.82 0.36 9.78
C GLU A 46 9.53 -0.99 9.61
N GLU A 47 9.41 -1.60 8.43
CA GLU A 47 10.18 -2.79 8.08
C GLU A 47 11.69 -2.48 7.99
N TYR A 48 12.06 -1.40 7.31
CA TYR A 48 13.46 -0.97 7.25
C TYR A 48 14.02 -0.67 8.65
N ARG A 49 13.24 -0.01 9.51
CA ARG A 49 13.62 0.22 10.92
C ARG A 49 13.81 -1.09 11.69
N MET A 50 13.05 -2.14 11.36
CA MET A 50 13.24 -3.46 11.96
C MET A 50 14.55 -4.09 11.51
N ALA A 51 14.87 -4.05 10.22
CA ALA A 51 16.14 -4.54 9.69
C ALA A 51 17.34 -3.81 10.35
N VAL A 52 17.26 -2.48 10.47
CA VAL A 52 18.28 -1.68 11.17
C VAL A 52 18.44 -2.11 12.63
N ARG A 53 17.36 -2.43 13.35
CA ARG A 53 17.44 -2.92 14.74
C ARG A 53 18.14 -4.27 14.84
N TRP A 54 17.97 -5.16 13.87
CA TRP A 54 18.72 -6.44 13.85
C TRP A 54 20.21 -6.21 13.60
N VAL A 55 20.55 -5.33 12.65
CA VAL A 55 21.96 -4.96 12.39
C VAL A 55 22.61 -4.35 13.63
N GLN A 56 21.92 -3.43 14.32
CA GLN A 56 22.42 -2.81 15.56
C GLN A 56 22.60 -3.81 16.71
N ARG A 57 21.91 -4.95 16.68
CA ARG A 57 22.02 -6.02 17.67
C ARG A 57 22.94 -7.15 17.22
N GLU A 58 23.60 -7.00 16.07
CA GLU A 58 24.43 -8.02 15.43
C GLU A 58 23.68 -9.35 15.22
N ASP A 59 22.35 -9.28 15.07
CA ASP A 59 21.49 -10.44 14.87
C ASP A 59 21.43 -10.82 13.39
N TRP A 60 22.57 -11.27 12.88
CA TRP A 60 22.74 -11.65 11.47
C TRP A 60 21.88 -12.84 11.09
N SER A 61 21.63 -13.76 12.02
CA SER A 61 20.74 -14.92 11.79
C SER A 61 19.33 -14.43 11.49
N ALA A 62 18.75 -13.57 12.34
CA ALA A 62 17.41 -13.03 12.09
C ALA A 62 17.33 -12.28 10.76
N LEU A 63 18.38 -11.54 10.40
CA LEU A 63 18.44 -10.84 9.12
C LEU A 63 18.41 -11.82 7.93
N MET A 64 19.23 -12.87 7.96
CA MET A 64 19.29 -13.87 6.88
C MET A 64 18.04 -14.75 6.80
N ASP A 65 17.43 -15.07 7.94
CA ASP A 65 16.26 -15.95 7.99
C ASP A 65 14.97 -15.22 7.57
N VAL A 66 14.84 -13.93 7.90
CA VAL A 66 13.57 -13.21 7.75
C VAL A 66 13.57 -12.28 6.54
N LEU A 67 14.64 -11.53 6.29
CA LEU A 67 14.66 -10.46 5.29
C LEU A 67 14.41 -10.96 3.84
N PRO A 68 14.97 -12.10 3.39
CA PRO A 68 14.69 -12.63 2.05
C PRO A 68 13.22 -13.00 1.84
N GLY A 69 12.57 -13.58 2.85
CA GLY A 69 11.16 -13.91 2.77
C GLY A 69 10.27 -12.66 2.78
N MET A 70 10.62 -11.68 3.60
CA MET A 70 9.88 -10.42 3.69
C MET A 70 10.01 -9.56 2.43
N GLU A 71 11.19 -9.50 1.80
CA GLU A 71 11.40 -8.79 0.54
C GLU A 71 10.43 -9.28 -0.53
N LEU A 72 10.33 -10.61 -0.73
CA LEU A 72 9.41 -11.18 -1.71
C LEU A 72 7.95 -10.81 -1.41
N ILE A 73 7.53 -10.93 -0.15
CA ILE A 73 6.16 -10.61 0.28
C ILE A 73 5.84 -9.13 0.07
N LEU A 74 6.76 -8.24 0.46
CA LEU A 74 6.60 -6.79 0.31
C LEU A 74 6.61 -6.36 -1.14
N THR A 75 7.43 -7.00 -1.98
CA THR A 75 7.46 -6.77 -3.42
C THR A 75 6.11 -7.07 -4.05
N TRP A 76 5.54 -8.25 -3.77
CA TRP A 76 4.18 -8.59 -4.24
C TRP A 76 3.12 -7.64 -3.70
N ALA A 77 3.19 -7.30 -2.41
CA ALA A 77 2.26 -6.38 -1.79
C ALA A 77 2.31 -4.98 -2.43
N LEU A 78 3.50 -4.47 -2.74
CA LEU A 78 3.70 -3.18 -3.40
C LEU A 78 3.09 -3.17 -4.79
N PHE A 79 3.39 -4.18 -5.61
CA PHE A 79 2.84 -4.28 -6.96
C PHE A 79 1.31 -4.41 -6.94
N LEU A 80 0.76 -5.21 -6.02
CA LEU A 80 -0.68 -5.35 -5.86
C LEU A 80 -1.34 -4.04 -5.41
N GLY A 81 -0.77 -3.36 -4.41
CA GLY A 81 -1.27 -2.09 -3.90
C GLY A 81 -1.22 -0.97 -4.95
N LEU A 82 -0.15 -0.92 -5.74
CA LEU A 82 -0.01 0.01 -6.86
C LEU A 82 -1.04 -0.29 -7.96
N GLY A 83 -1.22 -1.57 -8.30
CA GLY A 83 -2.22 -2.01 -9.27
C GLY A 83 -3.65 -1.63 -8.86
N LEU A 84 -4.02 -1.85 -7.59
CA LEU A 84 -5.33 -1.47 -7.05
C LEU A 84 -5.57 0.03 -7.10
N ASN A 85 -4.59 0.84 -6.67
CA ASN A 85 -4.70 2.30 -6.70
C ASN A 85 -4.76 2.85 -8.13
N LEU A 86 -3.96 2.29 -9.05
CA LEU A 86 -3.98 2.66 -10.46
C LEU A 86 -5.33 2.31 -11.11
N ALA A 87 -5.85 1.11 -10.85
CA ALA A 87 -7.16 0.69 -11.34
C ALA A 87 -8.27 1.64 -10.85
N ALA A 88 -8.27 1.99 -9.56
CA ALA A 88 -9.22 2.96 -9.01
C ALA A 88 -9.12 4.31 -9.72
N LEU A 89 -7.89 4.84 -9.89
CA LEU A 89 -7.66 6.11 -10.57
C LEU A 89 -8.15 6.10 -12.03
N VAL A 90 -7.86 5.04 -12.78
CA VAL A 90 -8.31 4.89 -14.17
C VAL A 90 -9.84 4.85 -14.25
N LEU A 91 -10.51 4.11 -13.37
CA LEU A 91 -11.97 4.05 -13.32
C LEU A 91 -12.58 5.42 -13.01
N HIS A 92 -12.04 6.15 -12.03
CA HIS A 92 -12.50 7.49 -11.71
C HIS A 92 -12.37 8.45 -12.92
N ARG A 93 -11.24 8.41 -13.62
CA ARG A 93 -11.02 9.22 -14.83
C ARG A 93 -11.94 8.85 -15.98
N ARG A 94 -12.21 7.55 -16.20
CA ARG A 94 -13.15 7.10 -17.25
C ARG A 94 -14.56 7.62 -16.99
N ARG A 95 -15.04 7.49 -15.76
CA ARG A 95 -16.36 7.99 -15.34
C ARG A 95 -16.47 9.52 -15.32
N GLU A 96 -15.34 10.23 -15.22
CA GLU A 96 -15.32 11.68 -15.40
C GLU A 96 -15.57 12.08 -16.85
N LYS A 97 -14.90 11.41 -17.79
CA LYS A 97 -15.08 11.64 -19.23
C LYS A 97 -16.51 11.31 -19.71
N GLU A 98 -17.09 10.22 -19.21
CA GLU A 98 -18.46 9.81 -19.55
C GLU A 98 -19.53 10.83 -19.12
N LYS A 99 -19.28 11.66 -18.09
CA LYS A 99 -20.24 12.68 -17.64
C LYS A 99 -20.12 14.02 -18.38
N THR A 100 -19.05 14.21 -19.14
CA THR A 100 -18.77 15.45 -19.89
C THR A 100 -19.06 15.33 -21.38
N SER A 101 -19.36 14.12 -21.87
CA SER A 101 -19.84 13.85 -23.22
C SER A 101 -21.36 13.77 -23.26
#